data_AF-A0A4Q5K5Y4-F1
#
_entry.id   AF-A0A4Q5K5Y4-F1
#
_cell.length_a   1.000
_cell.length_b   1.000
_cell.length_c   1.000
_cell.angle_alpha   90.00
_cell.angle_beta   90.00
_cell.angle_gamma   90.00
#
_symmetry.space_group_name_H-M   'P 1'
#
loop_
_entity.id
_entity.type
_entity.pdbx_description
1 polymer ?
#
loop_
_entity_poly.entity_id
_entity_poly.type
_entity_poly.pdbx_seq_one_letter_code
_entity_poly.pdbx_strand_id
1 'polypeptide(L)'
;MSKNPFGDIAKKKKAESFIDDAKVDGLKDDALDPKERRGSSFKDPKTKAMIKLSGKVVQVPMNAYEVKLLTQMADEAGLPLATFLRVTALQTAKVKNQQ
;
A
#
# COMPACT_ATOMS: atom_id res chain seq x y z
N MET A 1 24.08 -36.68 -34.27
CA MET A 1 23.00 -37.26 -33.44
C MET A 1 22.67 -36.27 -32.34
N SER A 2 21.45 -35.76 -32.40
CA SER A 2 20.94 -34.52 -31.80
C SER A 2 20.97 -34.47 -30.28
N LYS A 3 21.55 -33.41 -29.71
CA LYS A 3 21.22 -32.95 -28.35
C LYS A 3 20.73 -31.51 -28.45
N ASN A 4 19.45 -31.35 -28.75
CA ASN A 4 18.80 -30.04 -28.69
C ASN A 4 18.77 -29.59 -27.22
N PRO A 5 19.47 -28.51 -26.84
CA PRO A 5 19.56 -28.06 -25.44
C PRO A 5 18.27 -27.39 -24.95
N PHE A 6 17.24 -27.34 -25.80
CA PHE A 6 15.96 -26.68 -25.56
C PHE A 6 14.77 -27.66 -25.56
N GLY A 7 15.02 -28.98 -25.54
CA GLY A 7 13.97 -30.01 -25.57
C GLY A 7 12.97 -29.93 -24.42
N ASP A 8 13.33 -29.30 -23.30
CA ASP A 8 12.47 -29.14 -22.13
C ASP A 8 11.60 -27.87 -22.14
N ILE A 9 11.75 -26.98 -23.14
CA ILE A 9 10.94 -25.74 -23.20
C ILE A 9 9.45 -26.04 -23.45
N ALA A 10 9.13 -27.21 -24.01
CA ALA A 10 7.74 -27.62 -24.29
C ALA A 10 6.90 -27.94 -23.04
N LYS A 11 7.48 -28.00 -21.83
CA LYS A 11 6.75 -28.31 -20.58
C LYS A 11 6.30 -27.08 -19.78
N LYS A 12 6.23 -25.90 -20.39
CA LYS A 12 5.82 -24.64 -19.71
C LYS A 12 4.32 -24.37 -19.63
N LYS A 13 3.43 -25.32 -19.92
CA LYS A 13 1.97 -25.11 -19.78
C LYS A 13 1.48 -24.85 -18.34
N LYS A 14 2.27 -25.16 -17.30
CA LYS A 14 1.89 -24.89 -15.89
C LYS A 14 2.22 -23.47 -15.42
N ALA A 15 3.05 -22.72 -16.15
CA ALA A 15 3.40 -21.35 -15.78
C ALA A 15 2.31 -20.35 -16.18
N GLU A 16 1.60 -20.60 -17.27
CA GLU A 16 0.55 -19.71 -17.79
C GLU A 16 -0.64 -19.61 -16.83
N SER A 17 -1.07 -20.73 -16.21
CA SER A 17 -2.11 -20.70 -15.17
C SER A 17 -1.67 -19.97 -13.90
N PHE A 18 -0.39 -20.05 -13.54
CA PHE A 18 0.15 -19.32 -12.39
C PHE A 18 0.21 -17.81 -12.66
N ILE A 19 0.49 -17.41 -13.90
CA ILE A 19 0.52 -16.00 -14.31
C ILE A 19 -0.90 -15.43 -14.38
N ASP A 20 -1.88 -16.20 -14.84
CA ASP A 20 -3.28 -15.76 -14.84
C ASP A 20 -3.90 -15.69 -13.43
N ASP A 21 -3.58 -16.64 -12.54
CA ASP A 21 -3.98 -16.56 -11.12
C ASP A 21 -3.26 -15.41 -10.36
N ALA A 22 -2.05 -15.05 -10.80
CA ALA A 22 -1.27 -13.95 -10.23
C ALA A 22 -1.63 -12.57 -10.82
N LYS A 23 -2.46 -12.51 -11.88
CA LYS A 23 -3.14 -11.27 -12.28
C LYS A 23 -4.23 -11.00 -11.25
N VAL A 24 -3.79 -10.51 -10.10
CA VAL A 24 -4.66 -9.81 -9.17
C VAL A 24 -5.06 -8.54 -9.91
N ASP A 25 -6.19 -8.59 -10.62
CA ASP A 25 -6.82 -7.41 -11.17
C ASP A 25 -6.90 -6.40 -10.03
N GLY A 26 -6.23 -5.25 -10.22
CA GLY A 26 -6.08 -4.20 -9.23
C GLY A 26 -7.38 -3.48 -8.87
N LEU A 27 -8.52 -4.10 -9.12
CA LEU A 27 -9.84 -3.64 -8.71
C LEU A 27 -10.07 -3.99 -7.24
N LYS A 28 -9.38 -3.28 -6.36
CA LYS A 28 -9.90 -3.03 -5.01
C LYS A 28 -10.65 -1.71 -5.03
N ASP A 29 -11.83 -1.73 -5.64
CA ASP A 29 -12.87 -0.75 -5.33
C ASP A 29 -13.59 -1.17 -4.04
N ASP A 30 -12.83 -1.19 -2.94
CA ASP A 30 -13.46 -1.08 -1.63
C ASP A 30 -13.77 0.42 -1.45
N ALA A 31 -15.04 0.80 -1.65
CA ALA A 31 -15.49 2.16 -1.42
C ALA A 31 -15.07 2.61 -0.01
N LEU A 32 -14.14 3.57 0.06
CA LEU A 32 -13.58 4.07 1.32
C LEU A 32 -14.69 4.75 2.13
N ASP A 33 -15.08 4.17 3.28
CA ASP A 33 -16.08 4.76 4.17
C ASP A 33 -15.45 5.90 5.02
N PRO A 34 -15.83 7.18 4.80
CA PRO A 34 -15.30 8.29 5.57
C PRO A 34 -15.69 8.27 7.05
N LYS A 35 -16.69 7.47 7.43
CA LYS A 35 -17.21 7.33 8.81
C LYS A 35 -16.64 6.12 9.54
N GLU A 36 -15.74 5.35 8.92
CA GLU A 36 -15.15 4.19 9.55
C GLU A 36 -14.36 4.59 10.81
N ARG A 37 -14.87 4.19 11.99
CA ARG A 37 -14.21 4.46 13.28
C ARG A 37 -13.06 3.48 13.44
N ARG A 38 -11.82 3.95 13.33
CA ARG A 38 -10.63 3.18 13.73
C ARG A 38 -10.58 3.02 15.25
N GLY A 39 -10.90 1.83 15.73
CA GLY A 39 -10.40 1.32 17.01
C GLY A 39 -9.01 0.68 16.85
N SER A 40 -8.36 0.29 17.94
CA SER A 40 -7.13 -0.53 17.87
C SER A 40 -7.35 -1.92 17.25
N SER A 41 -8.61 -2.30 17.09
CA SER A 41 -9.08 -3.51 16.41
C SER A 41 -10.44 -3.26 15.77
N PHE A 42 -10.72 -3.99 14.69
CA PHE A 42 -12.03 -4.06 14.06
C PHE A 42 -12.50 -5.51 14.07
N LYS A 43 -13.78 -5.72 14.38
CA LYS A 43 -14.39 -7.05 14.29
C LYS A 43 -15.03 -7.19 12.92
N ASP A 44 -14.48 -8.08 12.09
CA ASP A 44 -15.04 -8.32 10.77
C ASP A 44 -16.48 -8.87 10.90
N PRO A 45 -17.50 -8.21 10.35
CA PRO A 45 -18.89 -8.64 10.46
C PRO A 45 -19.17 -9.98 9.77
N LYS A 46 -18.36 -10.37 8.76
CA LYS A 46 -18.53 -11.64 8.03
C LYS A 46 -17.86 -12.81 8.75
N THR A 47 -16.64 -12.62 9.22
CA THR A 47 -15.85 -13.69 9.85
C THR A 47 -15.91 -13.69 11.38
N LYS A 48 -16.48 -12.63 11.99
CA LYS A 48 -16.46 -12.34 13.43
C LYS A 48 -15.06 -12.28 14.05
N ALA A 49 -14.01 -12.31 13.23
CA ALA A 49 -12.63 -12.27 13.67
C ALA A 49 -12.22 -10.85 14.09
N MET A 50 -11.39 -10.76 15.13
CA MET A 50 -10.81 -9.50 15.60
C MET A 50 -9.53 -9.22 14.81
N ILE A 51 -9.58 -8.27 13.89
CA ILE A 51 -8.44 -7.83 13.10
C ILE A 51 -7.78 -6.67 13.87
N LYS A 52 -6.54 -6.89 14.33
CA LYS A 52 -5.73 -5.81 14.92
C LYS A 52 -5.31 -4.85 13.83
N LEU A 53 -5.66 -3.58 13.98
CA LEU A 53 -5.26 -2.51 13.06
C LEU A 53 -3.87 -1.99 13.46
N SER A 54 -2.89 -2.89 13.60
CA SER A 54 -1.49 -2.47 13.74
C SER A 54 -1.02 -2.02 12.36
N GLY A 55 -1.07 -0.71 12.11
CA GLY A 55 -0.59 -0.14 10.85
C GLY A 55 0.84 -0.60 10.57
N LYS A 56 1.09 -1.13 9.38
CA LYS A 56 2.45 -1.44 8.93
C LYS A 56 3.26 -0.14 8.95
N VAL A 57 4.33 -0.09 9.74
CA VAL A 57 5.24 1.06 9.75
C VAL A 57 5.93 1.09 8.39
N VAL A 58 5.55 2.06 7.56
CA VAL A 58 6.21 2.29 6.28
C VAL A 58 7.42 3.16 6.54
N GLN A 59 8.62 2.62 6.32
CA GLN A 59 9.86 3.39 6.34
C GLN A 59 10.06 4.01 4.97
N VAL A 60 10.23 5.32 4.92
CA VAL A 60 10.53 6.06 3.68
C VAL A 60 11.98 6.51 3.78
N PRO A 61 12.88 6.06 2.89
CA PRO A 61 14.25 6.55 2.86
C PRO A 61 14.25 8.00 2.35
N MET A 62 14.92 8.88 3.08
CA MET A 62 15.01 10.31 2.78
C MET A 62 16.44 10.78 2.93
N ASN A 63 16.84 11.77 2.12
CA ASN A 63 18.13 12.41 2.27
C ASN A 63 18.11 13.50 3.36
N ALA A 64 19.28 13.95 3.79
CA ALA A 64 19.40 14.92 4.89
C ALA A 64 18.78 16.29 4.57
N TYR A 65 18.74 16.68 3.29
CA TYR A 65 18.14 17.95 2.86
C TYR A 65 16.62 17.90 2.98
N GLU A 66 15.99 16.83 2.47
CA GLU A 66 14.54 16.62 2.53
C GLU A 66 14.04 16.53 3.97
N VAL A 67 14.77 15.83 4.83
CA VAL A 67 14.43 15.73 6.26
C VAL A 67 14.44 17.10 6.93
N LYS A 68 15.46 17.93 6.66
CA LYS A 68 15.55 19.28 7.24
C LYS A 68 14.42 20.17 6.76
N LEU A 69 14.15 20.18 5.46
CA LEU A 69 13.08 20.98 4.88
C LEU A 69 11.72 20.61 5.48
N LEU A 70 11.40 19.32 5.55
CA LEU A 70 10.13 18.86 6.11
C LEU A 70 10.01 19.12 7.61
N THR A 71 11.12 19.02 8.35
CA THR A 71 11.14 19.37 9.77
C THR A 71 10.84 20.85 9.98
N GLN A 72 11.48 21.73 9.20
CA GLN A 72 11.19 23.17 9.26
C GLN A 72 9.72 23.48 8.98
N MET A 73 9.15 22.89 7.92
CA MET A 73 7.73 23.07 7.60
C MET A 73 6.79 22.51 8.68
N ALA A 74 7.19 21.41 9.32
CA ALA A 74 6.43 20.82 10.42
C ALA A 74 6.47 21.72 11.68
N ASP A 75 7.64 22.29 11.98
CA ASP A 75 7.83 23.24 13.09
C ASP A 75 7.04 24.53 12.86
N GLU A 76 7.04 25.07 11.64
CA GLU A 76 6.21 26.22 11.25
C GLU A 76 4.72 25.94 11.38
N ALA A 77 4.29 24.70 11.09
CA ALA A 77 2.93 24.25 11.28
C ALA A 77 2.58 23.91 12.74
N GLY A 78 3.56 23.92 13.66
CA GLY A 78 3.39 23.52 15.05
C GLY A 78 3.04 22.04 15.24
N LEU A 79 3.45 21.17 14.31
CA LEU A 79 3.09 19.76 14.29
C LEU A 79 4.34 18.86 14.34
N PRO A 80 4.27 17.70 15.00
CA PRO A 80 5.30 16.68 14.83
C PRO A 80 5.41 16.26 13.35
N LEU A 81 6.63 16.05 12.85
CA LEU A 81 6.92 15.69 11.46
C LEU A 81 6.03 14.55 10.93
N ALA A 82 5.85 13.49 11.70
CA ALA A 82 5.01 12.36 11.32
C ALA A 82 3.52 12.73 11.17
N THR A 83 3.02 13.65 12.00
CA THR A 83 1.64 14.16 11.92
C THR A 83 1.50 15.09 10.72
N PHE A 84 2.45 15.99 10.52
CA PHE A 84 2.49 16.89 9.37
C PHE A 84 2.41 16.10 8.05
N LEU A 85 3.27 15.08 7.88
CA LEU A 85 3.28 14.21 6.69
C LEU A 85 1.97 13.46 6.49
N ARG A 86 1.31 13.02 7.56
CA ARG A 86 0.00 12.37 7.45
C ARG A 86 -1.09 13.33 6.98
N VAL A 87 -1.12 14.54 7.55
CA VAL A 87 -2.12 15.55 7.19
C VAL A 87 -1.96 15.97 5.73
N THR A 88 -0.72 16.27 5.30
CA THR A 88 -0.45 16.68 3.92
C THR A 88 -0.78 15.57 2.92
N ALA A 89 -0.37 14.33 3.19
CA ALA A 89 -0.70 13.18 2.33
C ALA A 89 -2.22 12.97 2.19
N LEU A 90 -2.97 13.10 3.30
CA LEU A 90 -4.43 12.98 3.28
C LEU A 90 -5.10 14.12 2.51
N GLN A 91 -4.61 15.36 2.66
CA GLN A 91 -5.11 16.51 1.89
C GLN A 91 -4.89 16.30 0.40
N THR A 92 -3.68 15.90 0.00
CA THR A 92 -3.36 15.62 -1.42
C THR A 92 -4.23 14.49 -1.98
N ALA A 93 -4.44 13.42 -1.22
CA ALA A 93 -5.29 12.31 -1.63
C ALA A 93 -6.77 12.73 -1.79
N LYS A 94 -7.29 13.56 -0.89
CA LYS A 94 -8.66 14.09 -0.99
C LYS A 94 -8.87 14.94 -2.24
N VAL A 95 -7.91 15.81 -2.57
CA VAL A 95 -8.00 16.65 -3.77
C VAL A 95 -8.03 15.78 -5.03
N LYS A 96 -7.19 14.74 -5.10
CA LYS A 96 -7.16 13.82 -6.25
C LYS A 96 -8.42 12.97 -6.40
N ASN A 97 -9.03 12.55 -5.29
CA ASN A 97 -10.27 11.75 -5.33
C ASN A 97 -11.54 12.57 -5.57
N GLN A 98 -11.44 13.91 -5.62
CA GLN A 98 -12.55 14.81 -5.92
C GLN A 98 -12.50 15.37 -7.36
N GLN A 99 -11.44 15.05 -8.11
CA GLN A 99 -11.29 15.35 -9.55
C GLN A 99 -11.71 14.15 -10.38
#